data_AF-A0A383CRD3-F1
#
_entry.id   AF-A0A383CRD3-F1
#
_cell.length_a   1.000
_cell.length_b   1.000
_cell.length_c   1.000
_cell.angle_alpha   90.00
_cell.angle_beta   90.00
_cell.angle_gamma   90.00
#
_symmetry.space_group_name_H-M   'P 1'
#
loop_
_entity.id
_entity.type
_entity.pdbx_description
1 polymer ?
#
loop_
_entity_poly.entity_id
_entity_poly.type
_entity_poly.pdbx_seq_one_letter_code
_entity_poly.pdbx_strand_id
1 'polypeptide(L)'
;VAESKGEVLLQVRDLVTAFDTDDGRVTAVDGVSFDVHKGRTLGIVGESGCGKSVTALSIMRLLPRPMGKILGGKVLFDSMNLATVDSAKMRTVRGNRISMIFQEPMTALNPVHRIGKQICEVLTQHNDLSPEDAWQQAIEMLDKVGIPSPEI
;
A
#
# COMPACT_ATOMS: atom_id res chain seq x y z
N VAL A 1 -29.25 16.44 -8.30
CA VAL A 1 -28.98 16.16 -6.88
C VAL A 1 -27.49 15.91 -6.76
N ALA A 2 -26.74 16.82 -6.14
CA ALA A 2 -25.31 16.58 -5.93
C ALA A 2 -25.18 15.42 -4.94
N GLU A 3 -24.71 14.26 -5.40
CA GLU A 3 -24.37 13.16 -4.51
C GLU A 3 -23.43 13.71 -3.43
N SER A 4 -23.78 13.51 -2.15
CA SER A 4 -22.87 13.85 -1.06
C SER A 4 -21.60 13.04 -1.29
N LYS A 5 -20.50 13.72 -1.63
CA LYS A 5 -19.18 13.11 -1.62
C LYS A 5 -19.03 12.45 -0.25
N GLY A 6 -18.91 11.12 -0.24
CA GLY A 6 -18.88 10.33 0.99
C GLY A 6 -17.74 10.73 1.93
N GLU A 7 -17.59 10.03 3.04
CA GLU A 7 -16.43 10.23 3.92
C GLU A 7 -15.12 10.06 3.13
N VAL A 8 -14.21 11.04 3.20
CA VAL A 8 -12.91 10.97 2.55
C VAL A 8 -11.98 10.10 3.39
N LEU A 9 -11.51 8.99 2.82
CA LEU A 9 -10.67 8.02 3.51
C LEU A 9 -9.18 8.33 3.37
N LEU A 10 -8.77 8.74 2.17
CA LEU A 10 -7.38 9.11 1.84
C LEU A 10 -7.36 10.46 1.11
N GLN A 11 -6.54 11.39 1.60
CA GLN A 11 -6.27 12.67 0.96
C GLN A 11 -4.80 12.78 0.62
N VAL A 12 -4.50 12.99 -0.65
CA VAL A 12 -3.17 13.35 -1.13
C VAL A 12 -3.19 14.83 -1.49
N ARG A 13 -2.25 15.61 -0.95
CA ARG A 13 -2.17 17.06 -1.16
C ARG A 13 -0.74 17.46 -1.49
N ASP A 14 -0.59 18.09 -2.66
CA ASP A 14 0.64 18.68 -3.18
C ASP A 14 1.85 17.74 -3.01
N LEU A 15 1.64 16.45 -3.28
CA LEU A 15 2.65 15.42 -3.09
C LEU A 15 3.77 15.63 -4.09
N VAL A 16 4.98 15.78 -3.58
CA VAL A 16 6.20 15.89 -4.39
C VAL A 16 7.15 14.77 -4.01
N THR A 17 7.54 13.95 -5.00
CA THR A 17 8.50 12.87 -4.83
C THR A 17 9.60 12.99 -5.87
N ALA A 18 10.85 12.94 -5.42
CA ALA A 18 12.03 13.02 -6.27
C ALA A 18 13.01 11.89 -6.00
N PHE A 19 13.87 11.63 -6.98
CA PHE A 19 14.96 10.69 -6.94
C PHE A 19 16.27 11.41 -7.20
N ASP A 20 17.27 11.16 -6.36
CA ASP A 20 18.65 11.56 -6.67
C ASP A 20 19.26 10.48 -7.60
N THR A 21 19.65 10.85 -8.81
CA THR A 21 20.34 10.00 -9.81
C THR A 21 21.74 10.56 -10.09
N ASP A 22 22.56 9.82 -10.82
CA ASP A 22 23.93 10.26 -11.19
C ASP A 22 23.91 11.54 -12.06
N ASP A 23 22.85 11.72 -12.86
CA ASP A 23 22.63 12.91 -13.70
C ASP A 23 21.95 14.07 -12.96
N GLY A 24 21.67 13.91 -11.66
CA GLY A 24 21.05 14.91 -10.81
C GLY A 24 19.69 14.49 -10.26
N ARG A 25 18.93 15.48 -9.76
CA ARG A 25 17.64 15.19 -9.14
C ARG A 25 16.51 15.18 -10.17
N VAL A 26 15.74 14.09 -10.19
CA VAL A 26 14.55 13.93 -11.02
C VAL A 26 13.29 13.95 -10.14
N THR A 27 12.40 14.91 -10.38
CA THR A 27 11.07 14.95 -9.76
C THR A 27 10.11 14.04 -10.53
N ALA A 28 9.70 12.93 -9.91
CA ALA A 28 8.84 11.93 -10.55
C ALA A 28 7.35 12.11 -10.22
N VAL A 29 7.04 12.81 -9.13
CA VAL A 29 5.69 13.25 -8.75
C VAL A 29 5.80 14.72 -8.38
N ASP A 30 5.00 15.57 -9.02
CA ASP A 30 5.09 17.02 -8.88
C ASP A 30 3.71 17.61 -8.55
N GLY A 31 3.48 17.92 -7.27
CA GLY A 31 2.28 18.63 -6.82
C GLY A 31 0.96 17.85 -6.95
N VAL A 32 0.99 16.50 -6.88
CA VAL A 32 -0.22 15.69 -7.09
C VAL A 32 -1.19 15.82 -5.91
N SER A 33 -2.46 16.08 -6.22
CA SER A 33 -3.56 16.24 -5.25
C SER A 33 -4.81 15.47 -5.68
N PHE A 34 -5.33 14.59 -4.82
CA PHE A 34 -6.59 13.88 -5.03
C PHE A 34 -7.18 13.31 -3.74
N ASP A 35 -8.44 12.88 -3.80
CA ASP A 35 -9.17 12.23 -2.70
C ASP A 35 -9.68 10.85 -3.09
N VAL A 36 -9.53 9.89 -2.20
CA VAL A 36 -10.21 8.59 -2.27
C VAL A 36 -11.28 8.56 -1.19
N HIS A 37 -12.53 8.39 -1.62
CA HIS A 37 -13.68 8.34 -0.72
C HIS A 37 -13.94 6.88 -0.31
N LYS A 38 -14.42 6.68 0.91
CA LYS A 38 -14.74 5.36 1.43
C LYS A 38 -15.76 4.65 0.52
N GLY A 39 -15.49 3.39 0.19
CA GLY A 39 -16.33 2.58 -0.69
C GLY A 39 -16.29 2.99 -2.18
N ARG A 40 -15.36 3.86 -2.59
CA ARG A 40 -15.16 4.26 -3.98
C ARG A 40 -13.79 3.82 -4.49
N THR A 41 -13.71 3.56 -5.79
CA THR A 41 -12.47 3.20 -6.48
C THR A 41 -11.95 4.41 -7.25
N LEU A 42 -10.68 4.75 -7.03
CA LEU A 42 -9.96 5.77 -7.83
C LEU A 42 -8.99 5.07 -8.78
N GLY A 43 -9.07 5.39 -10.07
CA GLY A 43 -8.10 4.96 -11.07
C GLY A 43 -7.12 6.07 -11.40
N ILE A 44 -5.82 5.76 -11.44
CA ILE A 44 -4.77 6.64 -11.95
C ILE A 44 -4.27 6.07 -13.27
N VAL A 45 -4.45 6.81 -14.36
CA VAL A 45 -4.10 6.40 -15.72
C VAL A 45 -3.09 7.37 -16.34
N GLY A 46 -2.31 6.89 -17.29
CA GLY A 46 -1.27 7.68 -17.96
C GLY A 46 -0.18 6.78 -18.55
N GLU A 47 0.73 7.37 -19.32
CA GLU A 47 1.81 6.67 -20.01
C GLU A 47 2.85 6.05 -19.07
N SER A 48 3.67 5.13 -19.58
CA SER A 48 4.80 4.60 -18.81
C SER A 48 5.71 5.74 -18.34
N GLY A 49 6.16 5.71 -17.08
CA GLY A 49 7.04 6.74 -16.52
C GLY A 49 6.35 8.00 -15.99
N CYS A 50 5.03 8.20 -16.17
CA CYS A 50 4.36 9.43 -15.70
C CYS A 50 4.11 9.54 -14.18
N GLY A 51 4.78 8.71 -13.35
CA GLY A 51 4.71 8.81 -11.89
C GLY A 51 3.58 8.03 -11.19
N LYS A 52 2.80 7.20 -11.90
CA LYS A 52 1.71 6.39 -11.29
C LYS A 52 2.20 5.49 -10.16
N SER A 53 3.16 4.61 -10.46
CA SER A 53 3.74 3.68 -9.49
C SER A 53 4.46 4.45 -8.37
N VAL A 54 5.16 5.55 -8.72
CA VAL A 54 5.84 6.40 -7.73
C VAL A 54 4.84 7.03 -6.77
N THR A 55 3.67 7.47 -7.25
CA THR A 55 2.60 8.01 -6.41
C THR A 55 2.12 6.97 -5.39
N ALA A 56 1.82 5.75 -5.84
CA ALA A 56 1.40 4.65 -4.96
C ALA A 56 2.49 4.26 -3.94
N LEU A 57 3.75 4.16 -4.39
CA LEU A 57 4.89 3.86 -3.51
C LEU A 57 5.18 4.99 -2.52
N SER A 58 4.91 6.25 -2.88
CA SER A 58 5.04 7.40 -2.00
C SER A 58 4.00 7.35 -0.87
N ILE A 59 2.74 7.08 -1.21
CA ILE A 59 1.65 6.88 -0.24
C ILE A 59 2.00 5.76 0.73
N MET A 60 2.48 4.64 0.20
CA MET A 60 2.88 3.48 1.00
C MET A 60 4.24 3.65 1.68
N ARG A 61 5.01 4.72 1.41
CA ARG A 61 6.40 4.95 1.87
C ARG A 61 7.37 3.81 1.55
N LEU A 62 7.20 3.19 0.40
CA LEU A 62 8.01 2.09 -0.12
C LEU A 62 8.95 2.54 -1.25
N LEU A 63 9.25 3.84 -1.32
CA LEU A 63 10.24 4.37 -2.25
C LEU A 63 11.62 3.74 -1.99
N PRO A 64 12.40 3.40 -3.04
CA PRO A 64 13.73 2.85 -2.89
C PRO A 64 14.63 3.86 -2.18
N ARG A 65 15.35 3.41 -1.16
CA ARG A 65 16.25 4.24 -0.36
C ARG A 65 17.71 3.97 -0.73
N PRO A 66 18.60 4.97 -0.68
CA PRO A 66 18.36 6.36 -0.24
C PRO A 66 17.87 7.30 -1.35
N MET A 67 17.73 6.82 -2.59
CA MET A 67 17.50 7.65 -3.78
C MET A 67 16.14 8.37 -3.77
N GLY A 68 15.06 7.66 -3.46
CA GLY A 68 13.69 8.18 -3.49
C GLY A 68 13.28 8.89 -2.20
N LYS A 69 12.82 10.14 -2.33
CA LYS A 69 12.44 11.00 -1.21
C LYS A 69 11.13 11.72 -1.50
N ILE A 70 10.25 11.77 -0.50
CA ILE A 70 9.11 12.69 -0.50
C ILE A 70 9.65 14.06 -0.08
N LEU A 71 9.63 15.03 -0.98
CA LEU A 71 10.14 16.38 -0.74
C LEU A 71 9.09 17.31 -0.13
N GLY A 72 7.80 17.02 -0.35
CA GLY A 72 6.71 17.87 0.09
C GLY A 72 5.34 17.22 -0.01
N GLY A 73 4.34 17.94 0.49
CA GLY A 73 2.95 17.50 0.51
C GLY A 73 2.56 16.67 1.72
N LYS A 74 1.32 16.17 1.70
CA LYS A 74 0.71 15.38 2.77
C LYS A 74 -0.04 14.19 2.19
N VAL A 75 -0.04 13.09 2.93
CA VAL A 75 -0.82 11.89 2.64
C VAL A 75 -1.62 11.56 3.89
N LEU A 76 -2.85 12.04 3.98
CA LEU A 76 -3.71 11.88 5.14
C LEU A 76 -4.61 10.66 4.98
N PHE A 77 -4.45 9.66 5.83
CA PHE A 77 -5.33 8.50 5.94
C PHE A 77 -5.97 8.49 7.32
N ASP A 78 -7.31 8.59 7.40
CA ASP A 78 -8.04 8.78 8.67
C ASP A 78 -7.40 9.87 9.56
N SER A 79 -7.13 11.05 8.97
CA SER A 79 -6.46 12.19 9.64
C SER A 79 -4.98 11.97 10.04
N MET A 80 -4.39 10.82 9.75
CA MET A 80 -2.98 10.53 10.01
C MET A 80 -2.12 10.84 8.78
N ASN A 81 -1.11 11.71 8.91
CA ASN A 81 -0.19 12.00 7.81
C ASN A 81 0.87 10.91 7.64
N LEU A 82 0.60 9.96 6.74
CA LEU A 82 1.47 8.82 6.45
C LEU A 82 2.87 9.24 6.03
N ALA A 83 3.02 10.37 5.32
CA ALA A 83 4.31 10.88 4.83
C ALA A 83 5.34 11.11 5.96
N THR A 84 4.87 11.46 7.16
CA THR A 84 5.71 11.92 8.28
C THR A 84 5.64 11.07 9.54
N VAL A 85 4.71 10.09 9.63
CA VAL A 85 4.64 9.23 10.81
C VAL A 85 5.94 8.44 11.04
N ASP A 86 6.18 7.97 12.25
CA ASP A 86 7.30 7.08 12.52
C ASP A 86 7.10 5.69 11.87
N SER A 87 8.16 4.87 11.89
CA SER A 87 8.15 3.53 11.29
C SER A 87 7.22 2.56 12.02
N ALA A 88 7.08 2.68 13.34
CA ALA A 88 6.22 1.81 14.14
C ALA A 88 4.75 2.04 13.79
N LYS A 89 4.33 3.30 13.70
CA LYS A 89 2.98 3.69 13.28
C LYS A 89 2.72 3.31 11.83
N MET A 90 3.68 3.53 10.93
CA MET A 90 3.53 3.10 9.53
C MET A 90 3.35 1.58 9.42
N ARG A 91 4.01 0.79 10.28
CA ARG A 91 3.83 -0.67 10.34
C ARG A 91 2.41 -1.07 10.75
N THR A 92 1.73 -0.28 11.58
CA THR A 92 0.31 -0.55 11.92
C THR A 92 -0.66 -0.26 10.77
N VAL A 93 -0.24 0.57 9.81
CA VAL A 93 -1.04 0.92 8.62
C VAL A 93 -0.85 -0.11 7.52
N ARG A 94 0.42 -0.43 7.19
CA ARG A 94 0.75 -1.40 6.14
C ARG A 94 0.28 -2.81 6.54
N GLY A 95 -0.30 -3.55 5.59
CA GLY A 95 -0.73 -4.93 5.77
C GLY A 95 -2.06 -5.08 6.51
N ASN A 96 -2.38 -4.17 7.44
CA ASN A 96 -3.61 -4.21 8.22
C ASN A 96 -4.69 -3.24 7.71
N ARG A 97 -4.34 -1.96 7.55
CA ARG A 97 -5.29 -0.91 7.13
C ARG A 97 -5.20 -0.62 5.63
N ILE A 98 -4.00 -0.72 5.07
CA ILE A 98 -3.71 -0.54 3.65
C ILE A 98 -2.78 -1.66 3.19
N SER A 99 -3.19 -2.39 2.16
CA SER A 99 -2.42 -3.45 1.52
C SER A 99 -2.11 -3.08 0.08
N MET A 100 -0.99 -3.58 -0.44
CA MET A 100 -0.53 -3.29 -1.80
C MET A 100 -0.29 -4.59 -2.54
N ILE A 101 -0.78 -4.66 -3.78
CA ILE A 101 -0.44 -5.70 -4.74
C ILE A 101 0.55 -5.06 -5.73
N PHE A 102 1.75 -5.63 -5.83
CA PHE A 102 2.81 -5.10 -6.70
C PHE A 102 2.60 -5.52 -8.16
N GLN A 103 3.14 -4.73 -9.09
CA GLN A 103 3.07 -5.02 -10.53
C GLN A 103 3.76 -6.34 -10.89
N GLU A 104 4.84 -6.69 -10.19
CA GLU A 104 5.53 -7.97 -10.28
C GLU A 104 5.12 -8.86 -9.09
N PRO A 105 3.99 -9.57 -9.15
CA PRO A 105 3.41 -10.27 -8.00
C PRO A 105 4.33 -11.37 -7.43
N MET A 106 5.21 -11.94 -8.26
CA MET A 106 6.17 -12.96 -7.82
C MET A 106 7.18 -12.43 -6.80
N THR A 107 7.40 -11.11 -6.76
CA THR A 107 8.30 -10.48 -5.76
C THR A 107 7.65 -10.37 -4.38
N ALA A 108 6.33 -10.53 -4.28
CA ALA A 108 5.59 -10.39 -3.02
C ALA A 108 5.62 -11.66 -2.15
N LEU A 109 5.98 -12.80 -2.72
CA LEU A 109 6.01 -14.09 -2.02
C LEU A 109 7.43 -14.62 -1.96
N ASN A 110 7.81 -15.17 -0.80
CA ASN A 110 9.05 -15.90 -0.65
C ASN A 110 8.85 -17.34 -1.15
N PRO A 111 9.56 -17.77 -2.22
CA PRO A 111 9.35 -19.09 -2.83
C PRO A 111 9.79 -20.26 -1.94
N VAL A 112 10.57 -20.01 -0.87
CA VAL A 112 11.01 -21.05 0.06
C VAL A 112 10.00 -21.31 1.19
N HIS A 113 8.86 -20.60 1.16
CA HIS A 113 7.78 -20.75 2.15
C HIS A 113 6.46 -21.06 1.46
N ARG A 114 5.66 -21.93 2.09
CA ARG A 114 4.27 -22.16 1.68
C ARG A 114 3.45 -20.88 1.81
N ILE A 115 2.50 -20.68 0.89
CA ILE A 115 1.65 -19.50 0.89
C ILE A 115 0.81 -19.37 2.17
N GLY A 116 0.28 -20.48 2.69
CA GLY A 116 -0.50 -20.47 3.93
C GLY A 116 0.31 -19.94 5.13
N LYS A 117 1.59 -20.31 5.24
CA LYS A 117 2.49 -19.80 6.28
C LYS A 117 2.69 -18.29 6.17
N GLN A 118 2.89 -17.79 4.95
CA GLN A 118 3.09 -16.35 4.70
C GLN A 118 1.82 -15.55 4.99
N ILE A 119 0.63 -16.07 4.67
CA ILE A 119 -0.65 -15.44 5.02
C ILE A 119 -0.83 -15.41 6.55
N CYS A 120 -0.57 -16.54 7.25
CA CYS A 120 -0.67 -16.62 8.71
C CYS A 120 0.29 -15.66 9.42
N GLU A 121 1.49 -15.47 8.88
CA GLU A 121 2.46 -14.51 9.42
C GLU A 121 1.89 -13.09 9.40
N VAL A 122 1.27 -12.67 8.29
CA VAL A 122 0.64 -11.35 8.21
C VAL A 122 -0.54 -11.25 9.17
N LEU A 123 -1.38 -12.28 9.26
CA LEU A 123 -2.55 -12.30 10.15
C LEU A 123 -2.17 -12.17 11.62
N THR A 124 -1.20 -12.95 12.09
CA THR A 124 -0.73 -12.94 13.49
C THR A 124 0.12 -11.70 13.81
N GLN A 125 0.79 -11.11 12.82
CA GLN A 125 1.57 -9.89 13.01
C GLN A 125 0.70 -8.65 13.23
N HIS A 126 -0.53 -8.65 12.73
CA HIS A 126 -1.40 -7.47 12.72
C HIS A 126 -2.67 -7.63 13.56
N ASN A 127 -3.05 -8.86 13.91
CA ASN A 127 -4.23 -9.18 14.71
C ASN A 127 -3.85 -10.04 15.91
N ASP A 128 -4.66 -9.97 16.96
CA ASP A 128 -4.53 -10.83 18.13
C ASP A 128 -5.23 -12.17 17.84
N LEU A 129 -4.64 -12.96 16.95
CA LEU A 129 -5.14 -14.28 16.53
C LEU A 129 -4.21 -15.37 17.03
N SER A 130 -4.81 -16.47 17.49
CA SER A 130 -4.05 -17.69 17.75
C SER A 130 -3.50 -18.25 16.43
N PRO A 131 -2.41 -19.04 16.46
CA PRO A 131 -1.91 -19.71 15.24
C PRO A 131 -2.96 -20.56 14.53
N GLU A 132 -3.88 -21.17 15.28
CA GLU A 132 -4.98 -21.99 14.75
C GLU A 132 -6.03 -21.13 14.03
N ASP A 133 -6.45 -20.01 14.65
CA ASP A 133 -7.41 -19.08 14.04
C ASP A 133 -6.83 -18.43 12.78
N ALA A 134 -5.54 -18.07 12.81
CA ALA A 134 -4.85 -17.52 11.66
C ALA A 134 -4.77 -18.52 10.50
N TRP A 135 -4.54 -19.81 10.80
CA TRP A 135 -4.53 -20.88 9.80
C TRP A 135 -5.92 -21.07 9.17
N GLN A 136 -6.97 -21.10 9.99
CA GLN A 136 -8.34 -21.23 9.50
C GLN A 136 -8.73 -20.04 8.60
N GLN A 137 -8.39 -18.82 9.00
CA GLN A 137 -8.61 -17.63 8.16
C GLN A 137 -7.79 -17.67 6.86
N ALA A 138 -6.56 -18.18 6.89
CA ALA A 138 -5.74 -18.33 5.69
C ALA A 138 -6.39 -19.31 4.70
N ILE A 139 -6.93 -20.44 5.17
CA ILE A 139 -7.69 -21.39 4.35
C ILE A 139 -8.89 -20.69 3.70
N GLU A 140 -9.68 -19.97 4.49
CA GLU A 140 -10.85 -19.24 3.97
C GLU A 140 -10.48 -18.18 2.92
N MET A 141 -9.35 -17.50 3.09
CA MET A 141 -8.87 -16.52 2.12
C MET A 141 -8.46 -17.19 0.81
N LEU A 142 -7.74 -18.31 0.88
CA LEU A 142 -7.30 -19.09 -0.28
C LEU A 142 -8.50 -19.66 -1.05
N ASP A 143 -9.50 -20.18 -0.34
CA ASP A 143 -10.75 -20.67 -0.91
C ASP A 143 -11.52 -19.55 -1.64
N LYS A 144 -11.65 -18.36 -1.03
CA LYS A 144 -12.32 -17.20 -1.63
C LYS A 144 -11.71 -16.75 -2.96
N VAL A 145 -10.42 -17.00 -3.18
CA VAL A 145 -9.73 -16.67 -4.44
C VAL A 145 -9.54 -17.89 -5.36
N GLY A 146 -10.13 -19.03 -5.01
CA GLY A 146 -10.16 -20.23 -5.85
C GLY A 146 -8.85 -21.03 -5.90
N ILE A 147 -8.01 -20.95 -4.87
CA ILE A 147 -6.83 -21.81 -4.76
C ILE A 147 -7.28 -23.22 -4.31
N PRO A 148 -6.96 -24.27 -5.07
CA PRO A 148 -7.40 -25.63 -4.75
C PRO A 148 -6.68 -26.20 -3.52
N SER A 149 -7.36 -27.08 -2.80
CA SER A 149 -6.85 -27.76 -1.59
C SER A 149 -6.17 -26.82 -0.59
N PRO A 150 -6.84 -25.72 -0.18
CA PRO A 150 -6.25 -24.68 0.67
C PRO A 150 -5.79 -25.19 2.05
N GLU A 151 -6.28 -26.36 2.48
CA GLU A 151 -5.96 -27.02 3.74
C GLU A 151 -4.65 -27.83 3.75
N ILE A 152 -4.03 -28.09 2.58
CA ILE A 152 -2.87 -28.98 2.40
C ILE A 152 -1.53 -28.21 2.38
#